data_AF-A0A974TH66-F1
#
_entry.id   AF-A0A974TH66-F1
#
_cell.length_a   1.000
_cell.length_b   1.000
_cell.length_c   1.000
_cell.angle_alpha   90.00
_cell.angle_beta   90.00
_cell.angle_gamma   90.00
#
_symmetry.space_group_name_H-M   'P 1'
#
loop_
_entity.id
_entity.type
_entity.pdbx_description
1 polymer ?
#
loop_
_entity_poly.entity_id
_entity_poly.type
_entity_poly.pdbx_seq_one_letter_code
_entity_poly.pdbx_strand_id
1 'polypeptide(L)'
;MAHELNITKGGPALLRNVSLDTEEIWKARADLAACLRMAAKLGLEEGICNHFSAIVPGHPDLFIVNRLGWAFQEATASSLLICDFDGNVVAGDGVPEATAFYIHARLHKMSPRVGAAFHTHMPNATALSMVEGEPLIFAGQTALKFYGRVAVDENYNGLALDEREGDRIAAVLGGNDILFMKNHGVMVCAPNIAEAWDDLYYLERAAEVQLKAMSTGRRLLPVAPEVAAAAARQMREGDPESARMHLESVRRVLDREGSGYRD
;
A
#
# COMPACT_ATOMS: atom_id res chain seq x y z
N MET A 1 -6.81 -5.43 16.77
CA MET A 1 -6.21 -5.23 15.43
C MET A 1 -4.78 -4.72 15.61
N ALA A 2 -4.55 -3.45 15.96
CA ALA A 2 -3.18 -2.93 16.14
C ALA A 2 -2.43 -3.52 17.34
N HIS A 3 -1.19 -3.97 17.14
CA HIS A 3 -0.30 -4.55 18.16
C HIS A 3 1.09 -3.88 18.14
N GLU A 4 1.75 -3.84 19.29
CA GLU A 4 3.11 -3.33 19.42
C GLU A 4 4.14 -4.37 18.96
N LEU A 5 5.20 -3.91 18.29
CA LEU A 5 6.30 -4.75 17.85
C LEU A 5 7.15 -5.23 19.04
N ASN A 6 7.09 -6.52 19.37
CA ASN A 6 7.89 -7.14 20.43
C ASN A 6 9.09 -7.92 19.86
N ILE A 7 10.17 -7.23 19.50
CA ILE A 7 11.44 -7.86 19.09
C ILE A 7 12.47 -7.74 20.23
N THR A 8 13.18 -8.84 20.52
CA THR A 8 14.32 -8.82 21.44
C THR A 8 15.44 -7.99 20.83
N LYS A 9 15.67 -6.80 21.41
CA LYS A 9 16.58 -5.76 20.92
C LYS A 9 18.01 -6.28 20.73
N GLY A 10 18.38 -6.64 19.51
CA GLY A 10 19.73 -6.39 19.01
C GLY A 10 19.75 -4.92 18.61
N GLY A 11 20.37 -4.06 19.41
CA GLY A 11 20.37 -2.62 19.11
C GLY A 11 20.80 -2.37 17.65
N PRO A 12 20.27 -1.31 17.00
CA PRO A 12 20.55 -1.07 15.59
C PRO A 12 22.05 -1.14 15.33
N ALA A 13 22.45 -1.81 14.24
CA ALA A 13 23.78 -1.64 13.70
C ALA A 13 23.88 -0.17 13.30
N LEU A 14 24.27 0.64 14.28
CA LEU A 14 24.19 2.09 14.30
C LEU A 14 24.83 2.61 13.01
N LEU A 15 24.00 2.99 12.04
CA LEU A 15 24.39 3.64 10.80
C LEU A 15 24.86 5.06 11.14
N ARG A 16 25.95 5.17 11.91
CA ARG A 16 26.47 6.42 12.52
C ARG A 16 26.80 7.52 11.52
N ASN A 17 26.74 7.24 10.22
CA ASN A 17 27.14 8.13 9.14
C ASN A 17 26.10 8.23 8.00
N VAL A 18 24.83 7.85 8.21
CA VAL A 18 23.80 8.00 7.17
C VAL A 18 23.00 9.28 7.39
N SER A 19 23.05 10.19 6.41
CA SER A 19 22.20 11.39 6.36
C SER A 19 20.80 10.96 5.90
N LEU A 20 19.82 11.09 6.80
CA LEU A 20 18.40 10.78 6.54
C LEU A 20 17.55 12.04 6.39
N ASP A 21 18.21 13.18 6.19
CA ASP A 21 17.66 14.54 6.13
C ASP A 21 17.77 15.17 4.72
N THR A 22 18.02 14.36 3.68
CA THR A 22 18.08 14.86 2.30
C THR A 22 16.72 15.34 1.79
N GLU A 23 16.73 16.23 0.79
CA GLU A 23 15.50 16.73 0.15
C GLU A 23 14.67 15.60 -0.46
N GLU A 24 15.32 14.58 -1.04
CA GLU A 24 14.65 13.43 -1.64
C GLU A 24 13.95 12.56 -0.59
N ILE A 25 14.59 12.33 0.57
CA ILE A 25 13.99 11.57 1.68
C ILE A 25 12.82 12.36 2.28
N TRP A 26 12.99 13.68 2.48
CA TRP A 26 11.91 14.53 2.95
C TRP A 26 10.73 14.54 1.99
N LYS A 27 10.99 14.63 0.67
CA LYS A 27 9.96 14.54 -0.35
C LYS A 27 9.22 13.20 -0.29
N ALA A 28 9.93 12.08 -0.13
CA ALA A 28 9.30 10.77 0.00
C ALA A 28 8.41 10.68 1.26
N ARG A 29 8.88 11.22 2.40
CA ARG A 29 8.08 11.33 3.62
C ARG A 29 6.82 12.18 3.40
N ALA A 30 6.95 13.35 2.78
CA ALA A 30 5.82 14.23 2.50
C ALA A 30 4.82 13.59 1.51
N ASP A 31 5.30 12.90 0.47
CA ASP A 31 4.44 12.20 -0.48
C ASP A 31 3.69 11.04 0.19
N LEU A 32 4.35 10.27 1.06
CA LEU A 32 3.71 9.19 1.82
C LEU A 32 2.67 9.73 2.81
N ALA A 33 3.00 10.82 3.52
CA ALA A 33 2.06 11.52 4.41
C ALA A 33 0.85 12.05 3.64
N ALA A 34 1.03 12.58 2.43
CA ALA A 34 -0.07 13.01 1.56
C ALA A 34 -1.01 11.84 1.22
N CYS A 35 -0.44 10.67 0.90
CA CYS A 35 -1.21 9.46 0.59
C CYS A 35 -2.02 8.99 1.81
N LEU A 36 -1.41 8.96 3.00
CA LEU A 36 -2.10 8.62 4.25
C LEU A 36 -3.28 9.59 4.51
N ARG A 37 -3.03 10.90 4.46
CA ARG A 37 -4.07 11.92 4.67
C ARG A 37 -5.21 11.81 3.67
N MET A 38 -4.91 11.54 2.40
CA MET A 38 -5.94 11.39 1.38
C MET A 38 -6.69 10.05 1.50
N ALA A 39 -6.01 8.97 1.90
CA ALA A 39 -6.65 7.70 2.23
C ALA A 39 -7.70 7.89 3.34
N ALA A 40 -7.38 8.66 4.38
CA ALA A 40 -8.31 9.04 5.44
C ALA A 40 -9.51 9.81 4.93
N LYS A 41 -9.24 10.85 4.13
CA LYS A 41 -10.28 11.68 3.53
C LYS A 41 -11.24 10.87 2.65
N LEU A 42 -10.73 9.83 1.99
CA LEU A 42 -11.50 8.95 1.10
C LEU A 42 -12.09 7.73 1.81
N GLY A 43 -11.83 7.54 3.11
CA GLY A 43 -12.33 6.41 3.89
C GLY A 43 -11.71 5.06 3.48
N LEU A 44 -10.45 5.06 3.05
CA LEU A 44 -9.74 3.84 2.65
C LEU A 44 -9.09 3.10 3.84
N GLU A 45 -8.97 3.75 5.00
CA GLU A 45 -8.39 3.16 6.20
C GLU A 45 -9.42 2.55 7.15
N GLU A 46 -8.92 1.74 8.07
CA GLU A 46 -9.66 1.18 9.19
C GLU A 46 -8.96 1.51 10.52
N GLY A 47 -9.42 2.59 11.15
CA GLY A 47 -8.91 3.05 12.44
C GLY A 47 -7.42 3.39 12.39
N ILE A 48 -6.63 2.70 13.21
CA ILE A 48 -5.17 2.93 13.35
C ILE A 48 -4.33 1.73 12.89
N CYS A 49 -4.94 0.80 12.15
CA CYS A 49 -4.37 -0.54 11.92
C CYS A 49 -3.71 -0.70 10.56
N ASN A 50 -4.06 0.13 9.58
CA ASN A 50 -3.47 0.03 8.25
C ASN A 50 -2.08 0.69 8.19
N HIS A 51 -1.36 0.40 7.11
CA HIS A 51 0.02 0.85 6.99
C HIS A 51 0.46 1.02 5.55
N PHE A 52 1.12 2.15 5.29
CA PHE A 52 1.79 2.43 4.02
C PHE A 52 3.29 2.50 4.26
N SER A 53 4.06 1.86 3.38
CA SER A 53 5.51 1.94 3.40
C SER A 53 6.12 2.29 2.05
N ALA A 54 7.33 2.84 2.09
CA ALA A 54 8.14 3.06 0.91
C ALA A 54 9.63 2.91 1.23
N ILE A 55 10.42 2.38 0.29
CA ILE A 55 11.87 2.34 0.39
C ILE A 55 12.42 3.77 0.49
N VAL A 56 13.39 3.98 1.38
CA VAL A 56 14.06 5.28 1.53
C VAL A 56 14.91 5.55 0.28
N PRO A 57 14.74 6.69 -0.41
CA PRO A 57 15.58 7.06 -1.54
C PRO A 57 17.07 7.01 -1.17
N GLY A 58 17.88 6.28 -1.95
CA GLY A 58 19.31 6.10 -1.70
C GLY A 58 19.68 5.02 -0.68
N HIS A 59 18.70 4.44 0.02
CA HIS A 59 18.91 3.45 1.09
C HIS A 59 17.94 2.26 0.93
N PRO A 60 18.27 1.27 0.07
CA PRO A 60 17.38 0.15 -0.25
C PRO A 60 17.17 -0.84 0.91
N ASP A 61 17.96 -0.69 1.98
CA ASP A 61 17.91 -1.43 3.24
C ASP A 61 17.03 -0.75 4.31
N LEU A 62 16.48 0.43 4.00
CA LEU A 62 15.62 1.21 4.90
C LEU A 62 14.26 1.48 4.25
N PHE A 63 13.22 1.57 5.07
CA PHE A 63 11.89 1.95 4.62
C PHE A 63 11.20 2.93 5.57
N ILE A 64 10.37 3.78 4.99
CA ILE A 64 9.50 4.75 5.66
C ILE A 64 8.18 4.03 5.99
N VAL A 65 7.60 4.28 7.18
CA VAL A 65 6.29 3.72 7.57
C VAL A 65 5.58 4.63 8.58
N ASN A 66 4.24 4.60 8.62
CA ASN A 66 3.46 5.30 9.66
C ASN A 66 3.63 4.67 11.04
N ARG A 67 3.53 5.52 12.07
CA ARG A 67 3.68 5.15 13.48
C ARG A 67 2.41 4.47 14.01
N LEU A 68 2.59 3.48 14.90
CA LEU A 68 1.52 2.87 15.68
C LEU A 68 0.72 3.90 16.51
N GLY A 69 -0.60 3.76 16.52
CA GLY A 69 -1.49 4.49 17.43
C GLY A 69 -2.03 5.81 16.89
N TRP A 70 -1.63 6.20 15.68
CA TRP A 70 -2.04 7.45 15.03
C TRP A 70 -3.00 7.15 13.89
N ALA A 71 -4.03 7.96 13.74
CA ALA A 71 -4.88 7.90 12.56
C ALA A 71 -4.11 8.46 11.35
N PHE A 72 -4.38 7.95 10.15
CA PHE A 72 -3.73 8.46 8.94
C PHE A 72 -4.01 9.94 8.71
N GLN A 73 -5.18 10.44 9.14
CA GLN A 73 -5.51 11.87 9.08
C GLN A 73 -4.59 12.76 9.92
N GLU A 74 -3.73 12.19 10.79
CA GLU A 74 -2.78 12.92 11.63
C GLU A 74 -1.35 12.88 11.05
N ALA A 75 -1.08 12.08 10.03
CA ALA A 75 0.26 11.83 9.51
C ALA A 75 0.93 13.10 8.94
N THR A 76 2.16 13.39 9.36
CA THR A 76 3.01 14.45 8.78
C THR A 76 4.30 13.83 8.25
N ALA A 77 5.09 14.56 7.47
CA ALA A 77 6.38 14.08 7.00
C ALA A 77 7.32 13.78 8.18
N SER A 78 7.32 14.61 9.21
CA SER A 78 8.09 14.44 10.45
C SER A 78 7.58 13.31 11.34
N SER A 79 6.28 13.00 11.34
CA SER A 79 5.73 11.94 12.19
C SER A 79 6.05 10.52 11.70
N LEU A 80 6.47 10.36 10.44
CA LEU A 80 6.80 9.05 9.87
C LEU A 80 8.10 8.49 10.48
N LEU A 81 8.16 7.17 10.55
CA LEU A 81 9.33 6.44 11.01
C LEU A 81 10.17 6.00 9.81
N ILE A 82 11.49 5.91 9.99
CA ILE A 82 12.38 5.15 9.11
C ILE A 82 12.89 3.94 9.90
N CYS A 83 12.70 2.76 9.33
CA CYS A 83 13.08 1.49 9.93
C CYS A 83 14.06 0.73 9.04
N ASP A 84 14.90 -0.10 9.64
CA ASP A 84 15.61 -1.17 8.94
C ASP A 84 14.72 -2.43 8.82
N PHE A 85 15.19 -3.46 8.10
CA PHE A 85 14.46 -4.72 7.96
C PHE A 85 14.60 -5.68 9.16
N ASP A 86 15.25 -5.26 10.25
CA ASP A 86 15.52 -6.07 11.45
C ASP A 86 14.70 -5.61 12.67
N GLY A 87 13.87 -4.58 12.52
CA GLY A 87 12.91 -4.15 13.54
C GLY A 87 13.33 -2.90 14.28
N ASN A 88 14.41 -2.26 13.85
CA ASN A 88 14.90 -1.06 14.51
C ASN A 88 14.35 0.18 13.84
N VAL A 89 13.87 1.12 14.67
CA VAL A 89 13.60 2.49 14.24
C VAL A 89 14.92 3.24 14.17
N VAL A 90 15.30 3.65 12.97
CA VAL A 90 16.54 4.37 12.66
C VAL A 90 16.34 5.89 12.78
N ALA A 91 15.13 6.39 12.45
CA ALA A 91 14.76 7.79 12.63
C ALA A 91 13.26 7.98 12.89
N GLY A 92 12.90 8.99 13.69
CA GLY A 92 11.53 9.31 14.11
C GLY A 92 11.20 8.81 15.51
N ASP A 93 10.14 9.35 16.10
CA ASP A 93 9.72 9.05 17.47
C ASP A 93 8.54 8.08 17.51
N GLY A 94 8.76 6.87 18.02
CA GLY A 94 7.71 5.87 18.22
C GLY A 94 8.13 4.47 17.81
N VAL A 95 7.14 3.64 17.51
CA VAL A 95 7.29 2.27 17.02
C VAL A 95 6.32 2.04 15.87
N PRO A 96 6.68 1.20 14.88
CA PRO A 96 5.73 0.75 13.88
C PRO A 96 4.72 -0.22 14.53
N GLU A 97 3.56 -0.38 13.89
CA GLU A 97 2.64 -1.47 14.21
C GLU A 97 3.32 -2.80 13.84
N ALA A 98 3.09 -3.86 14.63
CA ALA A 98 3.81 -5.13 14.48
C ALA A 98 3.61 -5.79 13.11
N THR A 99 2.39 -5.82 12.60
CA THR A 99 2.03 -6.36 11.28
C THR A 99 2.59 -5.49 10.15
N ALA A 100 2.65 -4.16 10.33
CA ALA A 100 3.34 -3.27 9.40
C ALA A 100 4.80 -3.69 9.23
N PHE A 101 5.48 -4.02 10.33
CA PHE A 101 6.86 -4.49 10.27
C PHE A 101 6.98 -5.90 9.67
N TYR A 102 6.28 -6.90 10.24
CA TYR A 102 6.44 -8.30 9.83
C TYR A 102 6.04 -8.57 8.38
N ILE A 103 5.15 -7.76 7.80
CA ILE A 103 4.76 -7.88 6.39
C ILE A 103 5.67 -7.02 5.50
N HIS A 104 5.76 -5.71 5.76
CA HIS A 104 6.39 -4.79 4.79
C HIS A 104 7.91 -4.96 4.73
N ALA A 105 8.58 -5.23 5.85
CA ALA A 105 10.03 -5.47 5.85
C ALA A 105 10.39 -6.70 5.01
N ARG A 106 9.65 -7.80 5.18
CA ARG A 106 9.84 -9.04 4.40
C ARG A 106 9.52 -8.83 2.93
N LEU A 107 8.42 -8.15 2.64
CA LEU A 107 7.99 -7.83 1.28
C LEU A 107 9.05 -7.02 0.53
N HIS A 108 9.52 -5.92 1.11
CA HIS A 108 10.56 -5.08 0.50
C HIS A 108 11.88 -5.83 0.32
N LYS A 109 12.30 -6.61 1.33
CA LYS A 109 13.53 -7.42 1.27
C LYS A 109 13.49 -8.50 0.19
N MET A 110 12.34 -9.16 0.00
CA MET A 110 12.18 -10.25 -0.95
C MET A 110 11.80 -9.79 -2.36
N SER A 111 11.23 -8.60 -2.50
CA SER A 111 10.79 -8.03 -3.77
C SER A 111 11.39 -6.65 -4.02
N PRO A 112 12.67 -6.56 -4.46
CA PRO A 112 13.35 -5.29 -4.72
C PRO A 112 12.67 -4.36 -5.73
N ARG A 113 11.73 -4.86 -6.53
CA ARG A 113 10.89 -4.04 -7.44
C ARG A 113 9.83 -3.21 -6.71
N VAL A 114 9.51 -3.56 -5.47
CA VAL A 114 8.49 -2.92 -4.66
C VAL A 114 9.12 -1.75 -3.91
N GLY A 115 9.07 -0.58 -4.51
CA GLY A 115 9.53 0.66 -3.89
C GLY A 115 8.49 1.27 -2.95
N ALA A 116 7.21 0.95 -3.11
CA ALA A 116 6.14 1.30 -2.17
C ALA A 116 5.13 0.16 -2.03
N ALA A 117 4.61 -0.03 -0.82
CA ALA A 117 3.64 -1.07 -0.48
C ALA A 117 2.56 -0.51 0.45
N PHE A 118 1.31 -0.50 -0.02
CA PHE A 118 0.16 0.07 0.69
C PHE A 118 -0.82 -1.03 1.06
N HIS A 119 -1.00 -1.25 2.36
CA HIS A 119 -1.99 -2.18 2.89
C HIS A 119 -3.19 -1.43 3.46
N THR A 120 -4.40 -1.85 3.07
CA THR A 120 -5.66 -1.30 3.59
C THR A 120 -6.72 -2.36 3.81
N HIS A 121 -7.66 -2.04 4.70
CA HIS A 121 -8.96 -2.71 4.82
C HIS A 121 -10.07 -1.85 4.18
N MET A 122 -9.79 -1.31 3.00
CA MET A 122 -10.75 -0.43 2.32
C MET A 122 -12.06 -1.18 1.98
N PRO A 123 -13.24 -0.56 2.14
CA PRO A 123 -14.49 -1.31 2.27
C PRO A 123 -14.83 -2.21 1.07
N ASN A 124 -14.66 -1.72 -0.16
CA ASN A 124 -15.16 -2.44 -1.34
C ASN A 124 -14.21 -3.56 -1.76
N ALA A 125 -12.91 -3.28 -1.86
CA ALA A 125 -11.94 -4.33 -2.20
C ALA A 125 -11.87 -5.42 -1.12
N THR A 126 -11.96 -5.05 0.16
CA THR A 126 -12.02 -6.01 1.27
C THR A 126 -13.28 -6.87 1.19
N ALA A 127 -14.43 -6.29 0.83
CA ALA A 127 -15.64 -7.08 0.61
C ALA A 127 -15.47 -8.15 -0.49
N LEU A 128 -14.78 -7.82 -1.59
CA LEU A 128 -14.46 -8.80 -2.64
C LEU A 128 -13.43 -9.85 -2.21
N SER A 129 -12.58 -9.57 -1.22
CA SER A 129 -11.68 -10.58 -0.65
C SER A 129 -12.42 -11.67 0.14
N MET A 130 -13.70 -11.48 0.45
CA MET A 130 -14.49 -12.43 1.24
C MET A 130 -15.40 -13.35 0.42
N VAL A 131 -15.48 -13.18 -0.91
CA VAL A 131 -16.33 -14.02 -1.78
C VAL A 131 -15.55 -15.22 -2.33
N GLU A 132 -16.27 -16.25 -2.81
CA GLU A 132 -15.67 -17.38 -3.51
C GLU A 132 -15.05 -16.95 -4.86
N GLY A 133 -13.94 -17.59 -5.24
CA GLY A 133 -13.27 -17.37 -6.52
C GLY A 133 -12.44 -16.08 -6.59
N GLU A 134 -12.11 -15.66 -7.80
CA GLU A 134 -11.31 -14.45 -8.05
C GLU A 134 -12.05 -13.18 -7.59
N PRO A 135 -11.44 -12.31 -6.77
CA PRO A 135 -12.08 -11.10 -6.26
C PRO A 135 -12.52 -10.11 -7.35
N LEU A 136 -11.70 -9.92 -8.39
CA LEU A 136 -12.01 -9.00 -9.48
C LEU A 136 -12.57 -9.72 -10.70
N ILE A 137 -13.67 -9.17 -11.22
CA ILE A 137 -14.27 -9.54 -12.50
C ILE A 137 -13.97 -8.41 -13.48
N PHE A 138 -13.26 -8.73 -14.56
CA PHE A 138 -12.81 -7.78 -15.57
C PHE A 138 -13.94 -7.34 -16.52
N ALA A 139 -15.00 -6.75 -15.97
CA ALA A 139 -16.18 -6.26 -16.69
C ALA A 139 -16.21 -4.72 -16.83
N GLY A 140 -15.55 -3.99 -15.94
CA GLY A 140 -15.45 -2.54 -15.98
C GLY A 140 -14.07 -2.07 -16.45
N GLN A 141 -14.00 -0.96 -17.20
CA GLN A 141 -12.75 -0.40 -17.71
C GLN A 141 -11.70 -0.18 -16.60
N THR A 142 -12.11 0.34 -15.43
CA THR A 142 -11.20 0.53 -14.29
C THR A 142 -10.56 -0.78 -13.82
N ALA A 143 -11.31 -1.88 -13.78
CA ALA A 143 -10.77 -3.18 -13.38
C ALA A 143 -9.72 -3.71 -14.39
N LEU A 144 -9.81 -3.32 -15.67
CA LEU A 144 -8.86 -3.73 -16.69
C LEU A 144 -7.44 -3.20 -16.43
N LYS A 145 -7.29 -2.11 -15.67
CA LYS A 145 -5.98 -1.61 -15.19
C LYS A 145 -5.18 -2.68 -14.45
N PHE A 146 -5.88 -3.63 -13.81
CA PHE A 146 -5.29 -4.70 -13.00
C PHE A 146 -5.23 -6.06 -13.73
N TYR A 147 -5.62 -6.12 -15.00
CA TYR A 147 -5.62 -7.38 -15.75
C TYR A 147 -4.20 -7.97 -15.86
N GLY A 148 -4.03 -9.19 -15.34
CA GLY A 148 -2.73 -9.87 -15.26
C GLY A 148 -1.74 -9.24 -14.27
N ARG A 149 -2.24 -8.52 -13.25
CA ARG A 149 -1.43 -7.91 -12.16
C ARG A 149 -1.89 -8.34 -10.77
N VAL A 150 -2.85 -9.25 -10.68
CA VAL A 150 -3.52 -9.63 -9.43
C VAL A 150 -3.08 -11.02 -9.03
N ALA A 151 -2.58 -11.13 -7.81
CA ALA A 151 -2.46 -12.38 -7.07
C ALA A 151 -3.58 -12.46 -6.03
N VAL A 152 -3.94 -13.69 -5.66
CA VAL A 152 -4.86 -13.96 -4.55
C VAL A 152 -4.16 -14.86 -3.56
N ASP A 153 -4.13 -14.40 -2.32
CA ASP A 153 -3.74 -15.20 -1.20
C ASP A 153 -4.99 -15.84 -0.57
N GLU A 154 -5.09 -17.16 -0.75
CA GLU A 154 -6.20 -17.99 -0.25
C GLU A 154 -6.04 -18.41 1.22
N ASN A 155 -4.89 -18.16 1.87
CA ASN A 155 -4.56 -18.77 3.15
C ASN A 155 -4.55 -17.77 4.31
N TYR A 156 -5.73 -17.27 4.70
CA TYR A 156 -5.85 -16.46 5.92
C TYR A 156 -5.51 -17.28 7.17
N ASN A 157 -4.50 -16.86 7.94
CA ASN A 157 -3.99 -17.61 9.09
C ASN A 157 -4.21 -16.89 10.45
N GLY A 158 -4.91 -15.76 10.46
CA GLY A 158 -5.07 -14.90 11.64
C GLY A 158 -4.19 -13.65 11.57
N LEU A 159 -3.82 -13.11 12.73
CA LEU A 159 -3.02 -11.88 12.81
C LEU A 159 -1.53 -12.16 12.48
N ALA A 160 -0.92 -11.25 11.72
CA ALA A 160 0.46 -11.32 11.26
C ALA A 160 1.49 -10.99 12.37
N LEU A 161 1.73 -11.93 13.28
CA LEU A 161 2.58 -11.70 14.47
C LEU A 161 4.01 -12.24 14.35
N ASP A 162 4.39 -12.75 13.17
CA ASP A 162 5.74 -13.22 12.89
C ASP A 162 6.09 -13.11 11.40
N GLU A 163 7.38 -13.31 11.07
CA GLU A 163 7.92 -13.17 9.71
C GLU A 163 7.34 -14.14 8.68
N ARG A 164 6.76 -15.28 9.11
CA ARG A 164 6.26 -16.31 8.18
C ARG A 164 5.12 -15.76 7.32
N GLU A 165 4.34 -14.85 7.89
CA GLU A 165 3.26 -14.20 7.18
C GLU A 165 3.79 -13.26 6.08
N GLY A 166 4.81 -12.45 6.39
CA GLY A 166 5.47 -11.60 5.39
C GLY A 166 6.14 -12.40 4.28
N ASP A 167 6.83 -13.49 4.61
CA ASP A 167 7.47 -14.38 3.63
C ASP A 167 6.44 -15.00 2.68
N ARG A 168 5.29 -15.42 3.22
CA ARG A 168 4.18 -16.00 2.48
C ARG A 168 3.53 -14.97 1.57
N ILE A 169 3.22 -13.78 2.09
CA ILE A 169 2.67 -12.66 1.30
C ILE A 169 3.60 -12.31 0.14
N ALA A 170 4.90 -12.18 0.40
CA ALA A 170 5.89 -11.90 -0.64
C ALA A 170 5.96 -13.02 -1.69
N ALA A 171 5.92 -14.28 -1.27
CA ALA A 171 5.94 -15.42 -2.17
C ALA A 171 4.68 -15.51 -3.05
N VAL A 172 3.49 -15.28 -2.48
CA VAL A 172 2.21 -15.32 -3.21
C VAL A 172 2.10 -14.13 -4.17
N LEU A 173 2.52 -12.93 -3.74
CA LEU A 173 2.58 -11.75 -4.62
C LEU A 173 3.43 -12.05 -5.86
N GLY A 174 4.64 -12.58 -5.67
CA GLY A 174 5.57 -12.89 -6.75
C GLY A 174 5.79 -11.68 -7.67
N GLY A 175 5.46 -11.83 -8.95
CA GLY A 175 5.57 -10.77 -9.97
C GLY A 175 4.37 -9.83 -10.08
N ASN A 176 3.30 -10.03 -9.30
CA ASN A 176 2.04 -9.26 -9.39
C ASN A 176 2.06 -7.98 -8.56
N ASP A 177 1.27 -6.98 -8.90
CA ASP A 177 1.29 -5.69 -8.21
C ASP A 177 0.23 -5.60 -7.12
N ILE A 178 -0.86 -6.32 -7.29
CA ILE A 178 -2.00 -6.32 -6.37
C ILE A 178 -2.12 -7.69 -5.75
N LEU A 179 -2.20 -7.75 -4.42
CA LEU A 179 -2.54 -8.96 -3.69
C LEU A 179 -3.86 -8.75 -2.97
N PHE A 180 -4.86 -9.56 -3.31
CA PHE A 180 -6.02 -9.75 -2.45
C PHE A 180 -5.69 -10.82 -1.43
N MET A 181 -5.81 -10.50 -0.14
CA MET A 181 -5.67 -11.45 0.95
C MET A 181 -7.07 -11.84 1.41
N LYS A 182 -7.47 -13.10 1.16
CA LYS A 182 -8.81 -13.58 1.51
C LYS A 182 -9.12 -13.28 2.97
N ASN A 183 -10.34 -12.81 3.23
CA ASN A 183 -10.84 -12.50 4.58
C ASN A 183 -10.05 -11.44 5.36
N HIS A 184 -9.18 -10.68 4.71
CA HIS A 184 -8.29 -9.71 5.36
C HIS A 184 -8.39 -8.33 4.71
N GLY A 185 -7.95 -8.19 3.46
CA GLY A 185 -7.84 -6.89 2.81
C GLY A 185 -6.98 -6.97 1.55
N VAL A 186 -6.32 -5.88 1.21
CA VAL A 186 -5.44 -5.83 0.03
C VAL A 186 -4.05 -5.31 0.35
N MET A 187 -3.07 -5.69 -0.46
CA MET A 187 -1.75 -5.10 -0.53
C MET A 187 -1.52 -4.61 -1.95
N VAL A 188 -1.17 -3.33 -2.10
CA VAL A 188 -0.84 -2.70 -3.38
C VAL A 188 0.64 -2.37 -3.41
N CYS A 189 1.36 -2.96 -4.35
CA CYS A 189 2.80 -2.85 -4.50
C CYS A 189 3.14 -2.16 -5.82
N ALA A 190 4.03 -1.17 -5.77
CA ALA A 190 4.47 -0.47 -6.97
C ALA A 190 5.94 -0.02 -6.88
N PRO A 191 6.56 0.41 -8.00
CA PRO A 191 7.92 0.92 -8.01
C PRO A 191 8.13 2.21 -7.18
N ASN A 192 7.07 2.98 -6.92
CA ASN A 192 7.14 4.22 -6.14
C ASN A 192 5.77 4.58 -5.51
N ILE A 193 5.80 5.59 -4.63
CA ILE A 193 4.64 6.09 -3.87
C ILE A 193 3.50 6.56 -4.79
N ALA A 194 3.80 7.23 -5.90
CA ALA A 194 2.79 7.78 -6.79
C ALA A 194 1.99 6.67 -7.48
N GLU A 195 2.70 5.66 -8.02
CA GLU A 195 2.07 4.49 -8.65
C GLU A 195 1.27 3.66 -7.63
N ALA A 196 1.81 3.44 -6.42
CA ALA A 196 1.08 2.74 -5.35
C ALA A 196 -0.21 3.47 -4.94
N TRP A 197 -0.17 4.81 -4.86
CA TRP A 197 -1.34 5.63 -4.59
C TRP A 197 -2.39 5.52 -5.69
N ASP A 198 -1.98 5.63 -6.95
CA ASP A 198 -2.88 5.57 -8.09
C ASP A 198 -3.58 4.20 -8.18
N ASP A 199 -2.80 3.12 -8.05
CA ASP A 199 -3.34 1.76 -8.04
C ASP A 199 -4.28 1.54 -6.85
N LEU A 200 -3.94 1.98 -5.64
CA LEU A 200 -4.81 1.84 -4.46
C LEU A 200 -6.15 2.55 -4.68
N TYR A 201 -6.11 3.80 -5.16
CA TYR A 201 -7.31 4.56 -5.47
C TYR A 201 -8.19 3.85 -6.50
N TYR A 202 -7.62 3.44 -7.64
CA TYR A 202 -8.40 2.82 -8.70
C TYR A 202 -8.85 1.41 -8.38
N LEU A 203 -8.13 0.68 -7.53
CA LEU A 203 -8.54 -0.64 -7.05
C LEU A 203 -9.84 -0.54 -6.25
N GLU A 204 -9.93 0.43 -5.33
CA GLU A 204 -11.16 0.66 -4.58
C GLU A 204 -12.31 1.08 -5.49
N ARG A 205 -12.05 1.97 -6.45
CA ARG A 205 -13.07 2.40 -7.43
C ARG A 205 -13.54 1.23 -8.31
N ALA A 206 -12.65 0.34 -8.72
CA ALA A 206 -12.99 -0.86 -9.49
C ALA A 206 -13.87 -1.81 -8.67
N ALA A 207 -13.49 -2.05 -7.41
CA ALA A 207 -14.27 -2.89 -6.50
C ALA A 207 -15.66 -2.29 -6.22
N GLU A 208 -15.73 -0.98 -5.99
CA GLU A 208 -16.99 -0.26 -5.72
C GLU A 208 -18.00 -0.42 -6.87
N VAL A 209 -17.58 -0.20 -8.12
CA VAL A 209 -18.49 -0.35 -9.26
C VAL A 209 -18.86 -1.80 -9.52
N GLN A 210 -17.96 -2.75 -9.26
CA GLN A 210 -18.25 -4.18 -9.35
C GLN A 210 -19.34 -4.58 -8.35
N LEU A 211 -19.21 -4.19 -7.08
CA LEU A 211 -20.21 -4.49 -6.04
C LEU A 211 -21.57 -3.86 -6.37
N LYS A 212 -21.58 -2.62 -6.87
CA LYS A 212 -22.81 -1.96 -7.36
C LYS A 212 -23.45 -2.71 -8.52
N ALA A 213 -22.65 -3.28 -9.42
CA ALA A 213 -23.17 -4.07 -10.53
C ALA A 213 -23.68 -5.45 -10.05
N MET A 214 -22.99 -6.11 -9.12
CA MET A 214 -23.41 -7.37 -8.49
C MET A 214 -24.73 -7.22 -7.72
N SER A 215 -24.95 -6.08 -7.05
CA SER A 215 -26.18 -5.84 -6.28
C SER A 215 -27.45 -5.79 -7.14
N THR A 216 -27.32 -5.65 -8.46
CA THR A 216 -28.45 -5.75 -9.40
C THR A 216 -29.00 -7.17 -9.54
N GLY A 217 -28.27 -8.19 -9.07
CA GLY A 217 -28.60 -9.60 -9.24
C GLY A 217 -28.41 -10.12 -10.67
N ARG A 218 -27.98 -9.27 -11.61
CA ARG A 218 -27.68 -9.67 -12.99
C ARG A 218 -26.26 -10.23 -13.06
N ARG A 219 -26.07 -11.22 -13.93
CA ARG A 219 -24.73 -11.75 -14.22
C ARG A 219 -23.85 -10.64 -14.82
N LEU A 220 -22.67 -10.44 -14.23
CA LEU A 220 -21.65 -9.56 -14.81
C LEU A 220 -21.16 -10.14 -16.14
N LEU A 221 -20.88 -9.27 -17.11
CA LEU A 221 -20.38 -9.62 -18.43
C LEU A 221 -18.90 -9.23 -18.52
N PRO A 222 -17.95 -10.18 -18.36
CA PRO A 222 -16.53 -9.90 -18.51
C PRO A 222 -16.19 -9.47 -19.93
N VAL A 223 -15.21 -8.59 -20.05
CA VAL A 223 -14.59 -8.21 -21.31
C VAL A 223 -13.80 -9.41 -21.85
N ALA A 224 -13.82 -9.60 -23.18
CA ALA A 224 -13.05 -10.66 -23.82
C ALA A 224 -11.55 -10.56 -23.48
N PRO A 225 -10.85 -11.68 -23.17
CA PRO A 225 -9.46 -11.65 -22.68
C PRO A 225 -8.49 -10.83 -23.55
N GLU A 226 -8.60 -10.92 -24.87
CA GLU A 226 -7.75 -10.20 -25.82
C GLU A 226 -7.97 -8.68 -25.77
N VAL A 227 -9.21 -8.25 -25.54
CA VAL A 227 -9.58 -6.83 -25.38
C VAL A 227 -9.13 -6.34 -24.01
N ALA A 228 -9.33 -7.13 -22.96
CA ALA A 228 -8.87 -6.82 -21.61
C ALA A 228 -7.35 -6.65 -21.56
N ALA A 229 -6.61 -7.56 -22.17
CA ALA A 229 -5.15 -7.49 -22.27
C ALA A 229 -4.68 -6.27 -23.09
N ALA A 230 -5.38 -5.92 -24.18
CA ALA A 230 -5.06 -4.74 -24.98
C ALA A 230 -5.28 -3.44 -24.20
N ALA A 231 -6.43 -3.31 -23.52
CA ALA A 231 -6.75 -2.16 -22.69
C ALA A 231 -5.74 -2.01 -21.52
N ALA A 232 -5.37 -3.11 -20.87
CA ALA A 232 -4.37 -3.09 -19.81
C ALA A 232 -3.01 -2.60 -20.30
N ARG A 233 -2.55 -3.00 -21.50
CA ARG A 233 -1.31 -2.49 -22.10
C ARG A 233 -1.39 -0.99 -22.38
N GLN A 234 -2.49 -0.52 -22.97
CA GLN A 234 -2.70 0.90 -23.25
C GLN A 234 -2.67 1.75 -21.98
N MET A 235 -3.28 1.26 -20.89
CA MET A 235 -3.25 1.96 -19.60
C MET A 235 -1.84 2.03 -19.01
N ARG A 236 -1.04 0.96 -19.14
CA ARG A 236 0.35 0.93 -18.64
C ARG A 236 1.29 1.92 -19.34
N GLU A 237 1.09 2.20 -20.63
CA GLU A 237 1.97 3.11 -21.39
C GLU A 237 2.00 4.54 -20.83
N GLY A 238 0.88 5.02 -20.28
CA GLY A 238 0.77 6.36 -19.67
C GLY A 238 0.80 6.37 -18.14
N ASP A 239 0.90 5.20 -17.50
CA ASP A 239 0.62 5.02 -16.08
C ASP A 239 1.54 5.83 -15.15
N PRO A 240 2.88 5.79 -15.32
CA PRO A 240 3.78 6.48 -14.40
C PRO A 240 3.56 8.00 -14.34
N GLU A 241 3.31 8.61 -15.50
CA GLU A 241 3.06 10.06 -15.59
C GLU A 241 1.68 10.44 -15.07
N SER A 242 0.66 9.60 -15.35
CA SER A 242 -0.68 9.77 -14.78
C SER A 242 -0.65 9.68 -13.25
N ALA A 243 0.03 8.69 -12.70
CA ALA A 243 0.18 8.49 -11.26
C ALA A 243 0.90 9.67 -10.59
N ARG A 244 1.96 10.20 -11.22
CA ARG A 244 2.65 11.42 -10.77
C ARG A 244 1.68 12.61 -10.70
N MET A 245 0.94 12.87 -11.77
CA MET A 245 -0.03 13.96 -11.82
C MET A 245 -1.18 13.76 -10.82
N HIS A 246 -1.59 12.52 -10.57
CA HIS A 246 -2.63 12.19 -9.58
C HIS A 246 -2.15 12.50 -8.16
N LEU A 247 -0.94 12.07 -7.78
CA LEU A 247 -0.36 12.43 -6.48
C LEU A 247 -0.18 13.96 -6.34
N GLU A 248 0.23 14.65 -7.39
CA GLU A 248 0.28 16.12 -7.38
C GLU A 248 -1.10 16.75 -7.17
N SER A 249 -2.15 16.16 -7.73
CA SER A 249 -3.52 16.59 -7.48
C SER A 249 -3.90 16.45 -6.01
N VAL A 250 -3.56 15.31 -5.39
CA VAL A 250 -3.75 15.09 -3.95
C VAL A 250 -3.06 16.16 -3.13
N ARG A 251 -1.78 16.45 -3.44
CA ARG A 251 -1.00 17.49 -2.75
C ARG A 251 -1.66 18.86 -2.88
N ARG A 252 -2.13 19.26 -4.06
CA ARG A 252 -2.85 20.53 -4.26
C ARG A 252 -4.14 20.63 -3.44
N VAL A 253 -4.88 19.51 -3.30
CA VAL A 253 -6.10 19.47 -2.47
C VAL A 253 -5.74 19.68 -1.00
N LEU A 254 -4.74 18.94 -0.49
CA LEU A 254 -4.31 19.01 0.91
C LEU A 254 -3.65 20.35 1.26
N ASP A 255 -2.85 20.91 0.35
CA ASP A 255 -2.21 22.23 0.50
C ASP A 255 -3.29 23.33 0.61
N ARG A 256 -4.36 23.27 -0.20
CA ARG A 256 -5.48 24.22 -0.13
C ARG A 256 -6.26 24.11 1.18
N GLU A 257 -6.30 22.92 1.78
CA GLU A 257 -6.99 22.67 3.05
C GLU A 257 -6.11 22.98 4.28
N GLY A 258 -4.83 23.33 4.07
CA GLY A 258 -3.90 23.61 5.16
C GLY A 258 -3.65 22.40 6.05
N SER A 259 -3.58 21.19 5.47
CA SER A 259 -3.58 19.94 6.25
C SER A 259 -2.30 19.69 7.06
N GLY A 260 -1.21 20.44 6.81
CA GLY A 260 0.08 20.27 7.50
C GLY A 260 0.82 18.97 7.17
N TYR A 261 0.45 18.25 6.11
CA TYR A 261 1.05 16.93 5.82
C TYR A 261 2.55 16.98 5.52
N ARG A 262 3.07 18.15 5.13
CA ARG A 262 4.48 18.39 4.78
C ARG A 262 5.36 18.67 6.00
N ASP A 263 4.75 18.91 7.16
CA ASP A 263 5.43 19.29 8.39
C ASP A 263 6.22 18.12 8.99
#